data_AF-A0A6M0FGE8-F1
#
_entry.id   AF-A0A6M0FGE8-F1
#
_cell.length_a   1.000
_cell.length_b   1.000
_cell.length_c   1.000
_cell.angle_alpha   90.00
_cell.angle_beta   90.00
_cell.angle_gamma   90.00
#
_symmetry.space_group_name_H-M   'P 1'
#
loop_
_entity.id
_entity.type
_entity.pdbx_description
1 polymer ?
#
loop_
_entity_poly.entity_id
_entity_poly.type
_entity_poly.pdbx_seq_one_letter_code
_entity_poly.pdbx_strand_id
1 'polypeptide(L)'
;MHNRMTGIRECQPDISYYIGERAGLAPQGTAITNLDTTPPPDLVIEIADSTLADDIGQKRLLYEEIQVAEYWVVDVQKAQIIAFEIIGNNGSRRIRKSAVLPGLSIDILETALSRSRIEDQAQVGSWLLGEFQ
;
A
#
# COMPACT_ATOMS: atom_id res chain seq x y z
N MET A 1 11.38 19.38 4.28
CA MET A 1 12.05 19.56 2.98
C MET A 1 12.80 18.27 2.68
N HIS A 2 12.34 17.48 1.71
CA HIS A 2 13.13 16.38 1.14
C HIS A 2 13.09 16.47 -0.39
N ASN A 3 14.22 16.15 -0.99
CA ASN A 3 14.76 16.70 -2.23
C ASN A 3 13.89 16.47 -3.47
N ARG A 4 13.58 17.57 -4.19
CA ARG A 4 13.31 17.53 -5.63
C ARG A 4 14.65 17.58 -6.35
N MET A 5 15.22 16.43 -6.72
CA MET A 5 16.19 16.42 -7.81
C MET A 5 15.41 16.54 -9.12
N THR A 6 15.70 17.60 -9.86
CA THR A 6 15.03 17.97 -11.10
C THR A 6 15.18 16.88 -12.16
N GLY A 7 14.06 16.27 -12.55
CA GLY A 7 13.93 15.49 -13.79
C GLY A 7 13.63 14.01 -13.65
N ILE A 8 13.68 13.43 -12.45
CA ILE A 8 13.31 12.03 -12.21
C ILE A 8 12.17 12.02 -11.19
N ARG A 9 11.00 11.46 -11.57
CA ARG A 9 9.98 11.12 -10.58
C ARG A 9 10.50 9.90 -9.83
N GLU A 10 10.88 10.10 -8.57
CA GLU A 10 11.21 9.02 -7.66
C GLU A 10 10.07 8.88 -6.65
N CYS A 11 9.60 7.66 -6.44
CA CYS A 11 8.71 7.36 -5.34
C CYS A 11 9.20 6.07 -4.68
N GLN A 12 9.47 6.15 -3.38
CA GLN A 12 9.91 5.01 -2.56
C GLN A 12 8.81 4.76 -1.53
N PRO A 13 7.86 3.86 -1.81
CA PRO A 13 6.88 3.47 -0.83
C PRO A 13 7.54 2.69 0.31
N ASP A 14 6.92 2.72 1.50
CA ASP A 14 7.35 1.87 2.60
C ASP A 14 7.26 0.38 2.22
N ILE A 15 6.18 0.00 1.52
CA ILE A 15 5.97 -1.36 1.03
C ILE A 15 5.34 -1.30 -0.37
N SER A 16 5.82 -2.15 -1.28
CA SER A 16 5.17 -2.35 -2.58
C SER A 16 5.16 -3.83 -2.98
N TYR A 17 4.13 -4.23 -3.70
CA TYR A 17 3.97 -5.59 -4.21
C TYR A 17 3.66 -5.60 -5.70
N TYR A 18 4.30 -6.54 -6.39
CA TYR A 18 3.93 -6.98 -7.73
C TYR A 18 3.30 -8.37 -7.58
N ILE A 19 2.10 -8.57 -8.12
CA ILE A 19 1.23 -9.70 -7.78
C ILE A 19 0.97 -10.57 -9.02
N GLY A 20 0.91 -11.89 -8.81
CA GLY A 20 0.61 -12.86 -9.86
C GLY A 20 1.68 -12.89 -10.96
N GLU A 21 1.26 -12.83 -12.22
CA GLU A 21 2.16 -12.86 -13.39
C GLU A 21 3.14 -11.68 -13.44
N ARG A 22 2.82 -10.58 -12.74
CA ARG A 22 3.67 -9.38 -12.64
C ARG A 22 4.75 -9.49 -11.58
N ALA A 23 4.74 -10.51 -10.72
CA ALA A 23 5.71 -10.66 -9.63
C ALA A 23 7.18 -10.61 -10.10
N GLY A 24 7.47 -11.09 -11.31
CA GLY A 24 8.80 -11.02 -11.92
C GLY A 24 9.27 -9.62 -12.33
N LEU A 25 8.38 -8.62 -12.30
CA LEU A 25 8.69 -7.22 -12.59
C LEU A 25 9.20 -6.46 -11.36
N ALA A 26 9.14 -7.07 -10.16
CA ALA A 26 9.63 -6.45 -8.94
C ALA A 26 11.12 -6.10 -9.09
N PRO A 27 11.53 -4.85 -8.77
CA PRO A 27 12.94 -4.46 -8.81
C PRO A 27 13.81 -5.40 -7.98
N GLN A 28 14.92 -5.85 -8.55
CA GLN A 28 15.91 -6.65 -7.83
C GLN A 28 17.03 -5.76 -7.29
N GLY A 29 17.26 -5.80 -5.97
CA GLY A 29 18.29 -5.02 -5.28
C GLY A 29 17.77 -3.71 -4.67
N THR A 30 18.69 -2.91 -4.11
CA THR A 30 18.38 -1.66 -3.39
C THR A 30 18.41 -0.42 -4.31
N ALA A 31 18.40 -0.61 -5.63
CA ALA A 31 18.52 0.49 -6.57
C ALA A 31 17.22 1.32 -6.56
N ILE A 32 17.37 2.64 -6.45
CA ILE A 32 16.27 3.60 -6.57
C ILE A 32 15.56 3.34 -7.89
N THR A 33 14.27 3.02 -7.82
CA THR A 33 13.48 2.63 -8.98
C THR A 33 13.08 3.88 -9.75
N ASN A 34 13.59 4.01 -10.98
CA ASN A 34 13.15 5.06 -11.89
C ASN A 34 11.72 4.73 -12.38
N LEU A 35 10.76 5.61 -12.08
CA LEU A 35 9.35 5.46 -12.44
C LEU A 35 9.10 5.62 -13.95
N ASP A 36 10.03 6.19 -14.72
CA ASP A 36 9.91 6.29 -16.17
C ASP A 36 10.22 4.96 -16.87
N THR A 37 10.90 4.03 -16.20
CA THR A 37 11.39 2.77 -16.81
C THR A 37 10.85 1.52 -16.14
N THR A 38 10.24 1.65 -14.96
CA THR A 38 9.77 0.50 -14.17
C THR A 38 8.25 0.51 -14.15
N PRO A 39 7.58 -0.61 -14.51
CA PRO A 39 6.14 -0.72 -14.36
C PRO A 39 5.72 -0.39 -12.92
N PRO A 40 4.59 0.29 -12.71
CA PRO A 40 4.14 0.55 -11.34
C PRO A 40 3.81 -0.76 -10.62
N PRO A 41 4.03 -0.84 -9.29
CA PRO A 41 3.57 -1.96 -8.49
C PRO A 41 2.04 -2.07 -8.51
N ASP A 42 1.53 -3.27 -8.24
CA ASP A 42 0.09 -3.53 -8.17
C ASP A 42 -0.50 -2.99 -6.86
N LEU A 43 0.27 -3.06 -5.77
CA LEU A 43 -0.12 -2.54 -4.46
C LEU A 43 1.01 -1.69 -3.88
N VAL A 44 0.66 -0.49 -3.43
CA VAL A 44 1.51 0.37 -2.60
C VAL A 44 0.90 0.53 -1.22
N ILE A 45 1.74 0.44 -0.18
CA ILE A 45 1.33 0.68 1.20
C ILE A 45 2.30 1.69 1.85
N GLU A 46 1.73 2.72 2.48
CA GLU A 46 2.44 3.68 3.33
C GLU A 46 2.04 3.46 4.79
N ILE A 47 3.01 3.51 5.69
CA ILE A 47 2.81 3.34 7.14
C ILE A 47 2.83 4.71 7.80
N ALA A 48 1.65 5.22 8.10
CA ALA A 48 1.47 6.58 8.59
C ALA A 48 1.37 6.64 10.12
N ASP A 49 2.43 7.16 10.75
CA ASP A 49 2.43 7.54 12.17
C ASP A 49 2.07 9.03 12.35
N SER A 50 2.92 9.91 11.83
CA SER A 50 2.72 11.37 11.85
C SER A 50 2.46 11.97 10.47
N THR A 51 2.52 11.16 9.42
CA THR A 51 2.43 11.57 8.01
C THR A 51 1.07 11.36 7.39
N LEU A 52 0.08 10.89 8.17
CA LEU A 52 -1.23 10.46 7.66
C LEU A 52 -1.83 11.44 6.66
N ALA A 53 -1.93 12.73 6.99
CA ALA A 53 -2.51 13.74 6.12
C ALA A 53 -1.78 13.91 4.77
N ASP A 54 -0.45 13.77 4.77
CA ASP A 54 0.36 13.82 3.54
C ASP A 54 0.15 12.56 2.70
N ASP A 55 0.08 11.40 3.36
CA ASP A 55 -0.12 10.10 2.71
C ASP A 55 -1.50 10.01 2.03
N ILE A 56 -2.58 10.51 2.65
CA ILE A 56 -3.91 10.59 2.00
C ILE A 56 -4.02 11.75 1.01
N GLY A 57 -3.11 12.72 1.09
CA GLY A 57 -3.11 13.97 0.33
C GLY A 57 -2.16 13.93 -0.86
N GLN A 58 -0.96 14.49 -0.67
CA GLN A 58 0.04 14.67 -1.73
C GLN A 58 0.51 13.34 -2.32
N LYS A 59 0.83 12.35 -1.48
CA LYS A 59 1.32 11.06 -1.97
C LYS A 59 0.23 10.31 -2.74
N ARG A 60 -1.02 10.33 -2.27
CA ARG A 60 -2.14 9.74 -3.01
C ARG A 60 -2.24 10.30 -4.43
N LEU A 61 -2.15 11.62 -4.61
CA LEU A 61 -2.15 12.24 -5.94
C LEU A 61 -0.98 11.76 -6.81
N LEU A 62 0.22 11.62 -6.22
CA LEU A 62 1.39 11.10 -6.92
C LEU A 62 1.16 9.65 -7.41
N TYR A 63 0.60 8.78 -6.56
CA TYR A 63 0.30 7.39 -6.93
C TYR A 63 -0.88 7.27 -7.90
N GLU A 64 -1.84 8.20 -7.86
CA GLU A 64 -2.85 8.36 -8.91
C GLU A 64 -2.18 8.66 -10.26
N GLU A 65 -1.22 9.58 -10.32
CA GLU A 65 -0.51 9.89 -11.58
C GLU A 65 0.36 8.73 -12.09
N ILE A 66 0.93 7.93 -11.18
CA ILE A 66 1.76 6.75 -11.50
C ILE A 66 0.89 5.56 -11.95
N GLN A 67 -0.43 5.60 -11.69
CA GLN A 67 -1.39 4.55 -12.06
C GLN A 67 -1.05 3.18 -11.45
N VAL A 68 -0.69 3.15 -10.16
CA VAL A 68 -0.68 1.89 -9.37
C VAL A 68 -2.10 1.33 -9.30
N ALA A 69 -2.30 0.03 -9.11
CA ALA A 69 -3.66 -0.51 -9.06
C ALA A 69 -4.35 -0.18 -7.71
N GLU A 70 -3.64 -0.35 -6.60
CA GLU A 70 -4.12 0.00 -5.27
C GLU A 70 -3.09 0.78 -4.44
N TYR A 71 -3.58 1.72 -3.64
CA TYR A 71 -2.79 2.54 -2.73
C TYR A 71 -3.42 2.53 -1.33
N TRP A 72 -2.71 2.03 -0.34
CA TRP A 72 -3.21 1.88 1.03
C TRP A 72 -2.37 2.70 2.00
N VAL A 73 -3.03 3.36 2.94
CA VAL A 73 -2.37 4.08 4.03
C VAL A 73 -2.76 3.44 5.36
N VAL A 74 -1.79 2.96 6.12
CA VAL A 74 -2.00 2.39 7.44
C VAL A 74 -1.88 3.49 8.49
N ASP A 75 -2.99 3.85 9.13
CA ASP A 75 -2.98 4.71 10.31
C ASP A 75 -2.60 3.86 11.53
N VAL A 76 -1.33 3.90 11.91
CA VAL A 76 -0.79 3.07 13.00
C VAL A 76 -1.40 3.47 14.36
N GLN A 77 -1.71 4.77 14.53
CA GLN A 77 -2.28 5.31 15.76
C GLN A 77 -3.69 4.78 15.99
N LYS A 78 -4.47 4.60 14.92
CA LYS A 78 -5.85 4.06 15.01
C LYS A 78 -5.97 2.57 14.67
N ALA A 79 -4.91 1.92 14.20
CA ALA A 79 -4.98 0.54 13.65
C ALA A 79 -6.03 0.44 12.53
N GLN A 80 -6.04 1.44 11.65
CA GLN A 80 -6.98 1.55 10.53
C GLN A 80 -6.25 1.58 9.20
N ILE A 81 -6.92 1.14 8.14
CA ILE A 81 -6.38 1.14 6.78
C ILE A 81 -7.29 1.96 5.87
N ILE A 82 -6.68 2.96 5.26
CA ILE A 82 -7.30 3.80 4.25
C ILE A 82 -6.88 3.29 2.87
N ALA A 83 -7.58 2.27 2.37
CA ALA A 83 -7.37 1.71 1.04
C ALA A 83 -8.09 2.47 -0.07
N PHE A 84 -7.40 2.64 -1.20
CA PHE A 84 -7.88 3.21 -2.45
C PHE A 84 -7.62 2.27 -3.63
N GLU A 85 -8.60 2.14 -4.51
CA GLU A 85 -8.39 1.68 -5.89
C GLU A 85 -8.16 2.91 -6.76
N ILE A 86 -7.11 2.89 -7.58
CA ILE A 86 -6.84 3.95 -8.53
C ILE A 86 -7.62 3.66 -9.81
N ILE A 87 -8.30 4.68 -10.32
CA ILE A 87 -9.13 4.63 -11.52
C ILE A 87 -8.57 5.59 -12.58
N GLY A 88 -8.97 5.40 -13.83
CA GLY A 88 -8.48 6.21 -14.94
C GLY A 88 -8.70 7.72 -14.76
N ASN A 89 -7.90 8.52 -15.47
CA ASN A 89 -7.85 9.99 -15.38
C ASN A 89 -7.40 10.53 -14.01
N ASN A 90 -6.40 9.90 -13.39
CA ASN A 90 -5.82 10.31 -12.11
C ASN A 90 -6.87 10.42 -10.98
N GLY A 91 -7.81 9.48 -10.93
CA GLY A 91 -8.80 9.40 -9.86
C GLY A 91 -8.54 8.22 -8.93
N SER A 92 -9.20 8.21 -7.78
CA SER A 92 -9.26 7.05 -6.90
C SER A 92 -10.58 6.97 -6.15
N ARG A 93 -10.92 5.78 -5.66
CA ARG A 93 -12.08 5.58 -4.79
C ARG A 93 -11.71 4.73 -3.57
N ARG A 94 -12.38 4.96 -2.45
CA ARG A 94 -12.20 4.14 -1.24
C ARG A 94 -12.72 2.73 -1.50
N ILE A 95 -11.96 1.74 -1.06
CA ILE A 95 -12.34 0.33 -1.13
C ILE A 95 -12.31 -0.32 0.25
N ARG A 96 -13.10 -1.38 0.41
CA ARG A 96 -13.15 -2.24 1.60
C ARG A 96 -12.78 -3.69 1.33
N LYS A 97 -12.56 -4.04 0.06
CA LYS A 97 -12.04 -5.33 -0.39
C LYS A 97 -10.99 -5.05 -1.46
N SER A 98 -9.88 -5.77 -1.41
CA SER A 98 -8.85 -5.66 -2.44
C SER A 98 -9.32 -6.31 -3.74
N ALA A 99 -9.09 -5.63 -4.86
CA ALA A 99 -9.16 -6.16 -6.21
C ALA A 99 -7.86 -6.90 -6.60
N VAL A 100 -6.71 -6.46 -6.09
CA VAL A 100 -5.40 -7.08 -6.40
C VAL A 100 -5.05 -8.27 -5.51
N LEU A 101 -5.66 -8.37 -4.32
CA LEU A 101 -5.59 -9.54 -3.43
C LEU A 101 -7.00 -10.13 -3.22
N PRO A 102 -7.49 -10.95 -4.17
CA PRO A 102 -8.85 -11.47 -4.11
C PRO A 102 -9.16 -12.20 -2.81
N GLY A 103 -10.32 -11.91 -2.22
CA GLY A 103 -10.76 -12.48 -0.95
C GLY A 103 -10.29 -11.70 0.29
N LEU A 104 -9.37 -10.74 0.13
CA LEU A 104 -8.90 -9.92 1.24
C LEU A 104 -9.82 -8.72 1.50
N SER A 105 -10.55 -8.78 2.62
CA SER A 105 -11.24 -7.61 3.18
C SER A 105 -10.25 -6.66 3.85
N ILE A 106 -10.53 -5.37 3.91
CA ILE A 106 -9.75 -4.44 4.73
C ILE A 106 -10.09 -4.60 6.21
N ASP A 107 -11.35 -4.93 6.52
CA ASP A 107 -11.83 -5.02 7.90
C ASP A 107 -11.13 -6.14 8.70
N ILE A 108 -10.74 -7.23 8.02
CA ILE A 108 -9.97 -8.32 8.66
C ILE A 108 -8.55 -7.88 9.01
N LEU A 109 -7.95 -7.02 8.19
CA LEU A 109 -6.62 -6.46 8.45
C LEU A 109 -6.67 -5.45 9.59
N GLU A 110 -7.69 -4.59 9.63
CA GLU A 110 -7.91 -3.67 10.76
C GLU A 110 -8.14 -4.44 12.07
N THR A 111 -8.83 -5.58 11.99
CA THR A 111 -9.00 -6.50 13.13
C THR A 111 -7.66 -7.12 13.54
N ALA A 112 -6.83 -7.57 12.59
CA ALA A 112 -5.49 -8.10 12.87
C ALA A 112 -4.60 -7.06 13.55
N LEU A 113 -4.57 -5.82 13.04
CA LEU A 113 -3.83 -4.69 13.61
C LEU A 113 -4.32 -4.32 15.02
N SER A 114 -5.62 -4.44 15.27
CA SER A 114 -6.19 -4.20 16.60
C SER A 114 -5.77 -5.29 17.59
N ARG A 115 -5.81 -6.56 17.18
CA ARG A 115 -5.39 -7.71 18.00
C ARG A 115 -3.90 -7.67 18.33
N SER A 116 -3.05 -7.26 17.38
CA SER A 116 -1.59 -7.18 17.60
C SER A 116 -1.16 -6.16 18.66
N ARG A 117 -2.09 -5.34 19.17
CA ARG A 117 -1.84 -4.43 20.31
C ARG A 117 -1.89 -5.14 21.67
N ILE A 118 -2.50 -6.32 21.73
CA ILE A 118 -2.75 -7.05 22.98
C ILE A 118 -2.35 -8.53 22.93
N GLU A 119 -2.21 -9.11 21.75
CA GLU A 119 -1.83 -10.51 21.50
C GLU A 119 -0.45 -10.58 20.85
N ASP A 120 0.24 -11.71 21.01
CA ASP A 120 1.50 -11.96 20.32
C ASP A 120 1.31 -12.29 18.82
N GLN A 121 2.41 -12.23 18.05
CA GLN A 121 2.37 -12.44 16.60
C GLN A 121 1.91 -13.85 16.20
N ALA A 122 2.19 -14.87 17.00
CA ALA A 122 1.79 -16.24 16.70
C ALA A 122 0.27 -16.43 16.88
N GLN A 123 -0.30 -15.82 17.93
CA GLN A 123 -1.74 -15.81 18.17
C GLN A 123 -2.49 -15.07 17.05
N VAL A 124 -2.05 -13.86 16.70
CA VAL A 124 -2.68 -13.07 15.63
C VAL A 124 -2.56 -13.78 14.29
N GLY A 125 -1.38 -14.32 13.97
CA GLY A 125 -1.15 -15.08 12.74
C GLY A 125 -2.03 -16.33 12.64
N SER A 126 -2.15 -17.09 13.74
CA SER A 126 -3.01 -18.28 13.78
C SER A 126 -4.49 -17.92 13.59
N TRP A 127 -4.96 -16.83 14.22
CA TRP A 127 -6.33 -16.36 14.03
C TRP A 127 -6.56 -15.92 12.57
N LEU A 128 -5.66 -15.09 12.02
CA LEU A 128 -5.80 -14.56 10.66
C LEU A 128 -5.84 -15.66 9.61
N LEU A 129 -5.01 -16.70 9.74
CA LEU A 129 -5.03 -17.85 8.84
C LEU A 129 -6.37 -18.61 8.89
N GLY A 130 -7.03 -18.66 10.05
CA GLY A 130 -8.33 -19.32 10.23
C GLY A 130 -9.47 -18.63 9.49
N GLU A 131 -9.35 -17.34 9.21
CA GLU A 131 -10.38 -16.56 8.50
C GLU A 131 -10.36 -16.77 6.96
N PHE A 132 -9.33 -17.44 6.44
CA PHE A 132 -9.17 -17.75 5.00
C PHE A 132 -9.30 -19.25 4.68
N GLN A 133 -9.79 -20.06 5.63
CA GLN A 133 -10.10 -21.48 5.47
C GLN A 133 -11.56 -21.70 5.04
#